data_AF-A0A929BR67-F1
#
_entry.id   AF-A0A929BR67-F1
#
_cell.length_a   1.000
_cell.length_b   1.000
_cell.length_c   1.000
_cell.angle_alpha   90.00
_cell.angle_beta   90.00
_cell.angle_gamma   90.00
#
_symmetry.space_group_name_H-M   'P 1'
#
loop_
_entity.id
_entity.type
_entity.pdbx_description
1 polymer ?
#
loop_
_entity_poly.entity_id
_entity_poly.type
_entity_poly.pdbx_seq_one_letter_code
_entity_poly.pdbx_strand_id
1 'polypeptide(L)'
;MVSSVGSLYGRTGNETQVTAYPDGDDLAGLGGLFCAPVVIAHASRPAVARTDLNAACSSDGGTGRTGDEFETGVILVKFKTEVSEEGISSALDKFSAQITGQIPALGVLRLSVPEGREIELSEQLSQDPAVEYAEPDYVVHAF
;
A
#
# COMPACT_ATOMS: atom_id res chain seq x y z
N MET A 1 21.21 68.57 -4.27
CA MET A 1 20.30 67.80 -3.40
C MET A 1 20.57 66.34 -3.64
N VAL A 2 20.79 65.62 -2.55
CA VAL A 2 21.47 64.32 -2.45
C VAL A 2 20.47 63.17 -2.54
N SER A 3 20.88 62.16 -3.31
CA SER A 3 20.62 60.71 -3.21
C SER A 3 19.24 60.19 -2.83
N SER A 4 18.63 59.49 -3.78
CA SER A 4 17.71 58.37 -3.53
C SER A 4 18.51 57.14 -3.05
N VAL A 5 18.35 56.82 -1.77
CA VAL A 5 18.43 55.46 -1.20
C VAL A 5 17.04 54.82 -1.41
N GLY A 6 16.83 53.54 -1.68
CA GLY A 6 17.65 52.36 -1.92
C GLY A 6 16.65 51.18 -2.09
N SER A 7 17.04 50.11 -2.79
CA SER A 7 16.85 48.72 -2.35
C SER A 7 17.42 47.80 -3.43
N LEU A 8 18.57 47.23 -3.11
CA LEU A 8 19.08 45.98 -3.66
C LEU A 8 18.02 44.89 -3.47
N TYR A 9 17.80 44.07 -4.51
CA TYR A 9 17.78 42.60 -4.49
C TYR A 9 17.12 42.15 -5.80
N GLY A 10 17.95 41.79 -6.77
CA GLY A 10 17.49 41.26 -8.03
C GLY A 10 18.61 40.52 -8.73
N ARG A 11 18.54 39.19 -8.70
CA ARG A 11 19.12 38.26 -9.68
C ARG A 11 20.62 37.95 -9.52
N THR A 12 20.93 37.02 -8.62
CA THR A 12 22.04 36.07 -8.73
C THR A 12 21.40 34.70 -9.01
N GLY A 13 21.62 34.07 -10.16
CA GLY A 13 22.78 33.20 -10.35
C GLY A 13 22.44 31.78 -9.88
N ASN A 14 21.76 31.01 -10.73
CA ASN A 14 21.70 29.54 -10.61
C ASN A 14 22.51 29.02 -11.80
N GLU A 15 23.78 28.77 -11.52
CA GLU A 15 24.66 27.97 -12.34
C GLU A 15 24.60 26.53 -11.84
N THR A 16 24.37 25.61 -12.77
CA THR A 16 25.05 24.30 -12.89
C THR A 16 24.99 23.35 -11.70
N GLN A 17 24.27 22.22 -11.86
CA GLN A 17 24.99 20.94 -12.04
C GLN A 17 24.12 19.84 -12.66
N VAL A 18 24.66 19.34 -13.77
CA VAL A 18 24.38 18.05 -14.39
C VAL A 18 24.90 16.98 -13.44
N THR A 19 24.05 16.04 -13.01
CA THR A 19 24.51 14.75 -12.49
C THR A 19 23.95 13.64 -13.36
N ALA A 20 24.90 12.98 -14.02
CA ALA A 20 24.73 11.84 -14.89
C ALA A 20 24.04 10.68 -14.17
N TYR A 21 23.18 9.98 -14.91
CA TYR A 21 22.78 8.61 -14.59
C TYR A 21 24.01 7.71 -14.72
N PRO A 22 24.34 6.87 -13.71
CA PRO A 22 25.37 5.87 -13.88
C PRO A 22 24.86 4.79 -14.84
N ASP A 23 25.53 4.76 -15.99
CA ASP A 23 25.63 3.65 -16.92
C ASP A 23 26.13 2.41 -16.17
N GLY A 24 25.34 1.33 -16.23
CA GLY A 24 25.58 0.07 -15.53
C GLY A 24 25.99 -1.02 -16.50
N ASP A 25 27.23 -0.93 -17.02
CA ASP A 25 27.95 -2.07 -17.57
C ASP A 25 28.73 -2.75 -16.44
N ASP A 26 28.44 -4.03 -16.17
CA ASP A 26 29.39 -5.15 -16.00
C ASP A 26 28.74 -6.29 -15.19
N LEU A 27 28.26 -7.33 -15.87
CA LEU A 27 28.34 -8.69 -15.36
C LEU A 27 28.88 -9.60 -16.46
N ALA A 28 30.17 -9.88 -16.30
CA ALA A 28 30.97 -10.84 -17.02
C ALA A 28 30.31 -12.21 -17.22
N GLY A 29 30.64 -12.84 -18.35
CA GLY A 29 30.14 -14.14 -18.75
C GLY A 29 30.76 -15.35 -18.06
N LEU A 30 30.00 -16.45 -18.10
CA LEU A 30 30.39 -17.86 -18.08
C LEU A 30 29.28 -18.54 -18.93
N GLY A 31 29.52 -19.18 -20.08
CA GLY A 31 30.41 -20.31 -20.27
C GLY A 31 29.57 -21.60 -20.32
N GLY A 32 29.40 -22.17 -21.51
CA GLY A 32 29.08 -23.59 -21.75
C GLY A 32 27.60 -23.94 -21.95
N LEU A 33 27.17 -24.33 -23.15
CA LEU A 33 27.27 -25.66 -23.79
C LEU A 33 26.23 -26.69 -23.30
N PHE A 34 25.37 -27.09 -24.26
CA PHE A 34 24.62 -28.34 -24.41
C PHE A 34 23.62 -28.76 -23.31
N CYS A 35 22.34 -28.90 -23.72
CA CYS A 35 21.73 -30.23 -23.83
C CYS A 35 20.45 -30.21 -24.68
N ALA A 36 20.28 -31.29 -25.45
CA ALA A 36 19.40 -31.48 -26.61
C ALA A 36 17.87 -31.51 -26.31
N PRO A 37 17.00 -31.46 -27.34
CA PRO A 37 15.59 -31.78 -27.19
C PRO A 37 15.40 -33.30 -27.07
N VAL A 38 14.81 -33.77 -25.96
CA VAL A 38 14.31 -35.14 -25.87
C VAL A 38 12.78 -35.11 -26.03
N VAL A 39 12.34 -35.66 -27.17
CA VAL A 39 10.95 -36.00 -27.45
C VAL A 39 10.67 -37.34 -26.77
N ILE A 40 9.75 -37.41 -25.80
CA ILE A 40 9.15 -38.68 -25.38
C ILE A 40 7.65 -38.53 -25.08
N ALA A 41 6.89 -39.20 -25.95
CA ALA A 41 5.70 -40.02 -25.74
C ALA A 41 4.34 -39.42 -25.31
N HIS A 42 3.38 -39.88 -26.11
CA HIS A 42 1.94 -39.77 -26.05
C HIS A 42 1.37 -41.00 -25.30
N ALA A 43 0.61 -40.77 -24.22
CA ALA A 43 -0.35 -41.68 -23.54
C ALA A 43 -0.65 -41.02 -22.18
N SER A 44 -1.84 -40.88 -21.61
CA SER A 44 -3.14 -41.51 -21.76
C SER A 44 -4.20 -40.57 -21.15
N ARG A 45 -5.42 -40.59 -21.70
CA ARG A 45 -6.61 -40.04 -21.02
C ARG A 45 -7.03 -41.01 -19.90
N PRO A 46 -7.47 -40.51 -18.73
CA PRO A 46 -8.90 -40.54 -18.39
C PRO A 46 -9.35 -39.19 -17.76
N ALA A 47 -10.44 -38.56 -18.24
CA ALA A 47 -11.83 -38.77 -17.84
C ALA A 47 -12.14 -38.32 -16.39
N VAL A 48 -13.11 -37.40 -16.28
CA VAL A 48 -13.82 -36.95 -15.06
C VAL A 48 -13.03 -35.89 -14.25
N ALA A 49 -13.49 -34.67 -13.98
CA ALA A 49 -14.83 -34.13 -13.90
C ALA A 49 -14.92 -32.75 -14.57
N ARG A 50 -15.88 -32.58 -15.47
CA ARG A 50 -16.52 -31.28 -15.65
C ARG A 50 -17.66 -31.25 -14.66
N THR A 51 -17.45 -30.58 -13.53
CA THR A 51 -18.58 -30.00 -12.81
C THR A 51 -18.79 -28.66 -13.45
N ASP A 52 -19.62 -28.66 -14.49
CA ASP A 52 -20.20 -27.49 -15.09
C ASP A 52 -20.79 -26.58 -13.99
N LEU A 53 -20.21 -25.38 -13.88
CA LEU A 53 -20.94 -24.13 -14.03
C LEU A 53 -22.32 -24.10 -13.35
N ASN A 54 -22.37 -24.09 -12.02
CA ASN A 54 -23.42 -23.36 -11.31
C ASN A 54 -22.97 -22.90 -9.92
N ALA A 55 -21.80 -22.27 -9.86
CA ALA A 55 -21.53 -21.26 -8.84
C ALA A 55 -21.59 -19.90 -9.53
N ALA A 56 -22.76 -19.54 -10.06
CA ALA A 56 -23.19 -18.17 -9.86
C ALA A 56 -23.34 -18.02 -8.34
N CYS A 57 -22.22 -17.76 -7.67
CA CYS A 57 -22.28 -16.98 -6.45
C CYS A 57 -22.88 -15.68 -6.95
N SER A 58 -24.19 -15.58 -6.84
CA SER A 58 -24.89 -14.31 -6.80
C SER A 58 -24.10 -13.51 -5.78
N SER A 59 -23.24 -12.63 -6.26
CA SER A 59 -22.74 -11.50 -5.52
C SER A 59 -23.96 -10.63 -5.26
N ASP A 60 -24.80 -11.12 -4.36
CA ASP A 60 -25.82 -10.35 -3.68
C ASP A 60 -25.00 -9.33 -2.89
N GLY A 61 -24.72 -8.21 -3.55
CA GLY A 61 -24.31 -6.99 -2.87
C GLY A 61 -25.44 -6.66 -1.91
N GLY A 62 -25.28 -7.04 -0.65
CA GLY A 62 -26.41 -6.99 0.26
C GLY A 62 -26.16 -7.67 1.59
N THR A 63 -25.32 -7.05 2.42
CA THR A 63 -25.38 -7.18 3.89
C THR A 63 -25.26 -8.61 4.43
N GLY A 64 -24.01 -9.08 4.51
CA GLY A 64 -23.66 -10.02 5.57
C GLY A 64 -24.03 -9.41 6.92
N ARG A 65 -25.07 -9.94 7.55
CA ARG A 65 -25.40 -9.63 8.94
C ARG A 65 -24.31 -10.22 9.84
N THR A 66 -23.23 -9.49 10.04
CA THR A 66 -22.20 -9.80 11.03
C THR A 66 -21.95 -8.57 11.90
N GLY A 67 -22.69 -8.49 13.00
CA GLY A 67 -22.17 -8.03 14.29
C GLY A 67 -22.06 -6.55 14.56
N ASP A 68 -21.30 -5.81 13.78
CA ASP A 68 -20.74 -4.53 14.24
C ASP A 68 -20.76 -3.50 13.11
N GLU A 69 -21.47 -2.40 13.33
CA GLU A 69 -21.48 -1.25 12.41
C GLU A 69 -20.14 -0.52 12.54
N PHE A 70 -19.54 -0.10 11.43
CA PHE A 70 -18.32 0.71 11.42
C PHE A 70 -18.45 1.89 10.46
N GLU A 71 -17.72 2.96 10.74
CA GLU A 71 -17.67 4.16 9.90
C GLU A 71 -17.01 3.82 8.57
N THR A 72 -17.73 4.11 7.47
CA THR A 72 -17.27 3.84 6.11
C THR A 72 -16.04 4.69 5.78
N GLY A 73 -15.05 4.08 5.15
CA GLY A 73 -13.82 4.70 4.73
C GLY A 73 -12.86 5.04 5.87
N VAL A 74 -13.03 4.46 7.07
CA VAL A 74 -12.19 4.78 8.23
C VAL A 74 -11.62 3.54 8.90
N ILE A 75 -10.32 3.60 9.19
CA ILE A 75 -9.55 2.57 9.91
C ILE A 75 -8.80 3.22 11.07
N LEU A 76 -8.80 2.57 12.22
CA LEU A 76 -7.97 2.88 13.37
C LEU A 76 -6.70 2.03 13.33
N VAL A 77 -5.53 2.67 13.38
CA VAL A 77 -4.23 1.98 13.32
C VAL A 77 -3.32 2.45 14.44
N LYS A 78 -2.65 1.50 15.08
CA LYS A 78 -1.55 1.76 16.00
C LYS A 78 -0.26 1.21 15.42
N PHE A 79 0.73 2.07 15.25
CA PHE A 79 2.08 1.68 14.87
C PHE A 79 2.91 1.35 16.11
N LYS A 80 3.91 0.46 15.94
CA LYS A 80 4.89 0.18 16.99
C LYS A 80 5.72 1.42 17.29
N THR A 81 6.14 1.58 18.54
CA THR A 81 6.93 2.74 19.00
C THR A 81 8.30 2.89 18.32
N GLU A 82 8.80 1.82 17.71
CA GLU A 82 10.08 1.79 17.00
C GLU A 82 10.00 2.37 15.58
N VAL A 83 8.79 2.64 15.07
CA VAL A 83 8.55 3.16 13.73
C VAL A 83 8.64 4.69 13.76
N SER A 84 9.51 5.26 12.94
CA SER A 84 9.60 6.72 12.77
C SER A 84 8.39 7.29 12.02
N GLU A 85 8.11 8.58 12.21
CA GLU A 85 7.01 9.26 11.51
C GLU A 85 7.16 9.19 9.98
N GLU A 86 8.40 9.24 9.46
CA GLU A 86 8.70 9.06 8.03
C GLU A 86 8.35 7.64 7.55
N GLY A 87 8.61 6.63 8.40
CA GLY A 87 8.24 5.24 8.16
C GLY A 87 6.73 5.05 8.13
N ILE A 88 6.00 5.70 9.04
CA ILE A 88 4.54 5.72 9.06
C ILE A 88 4.01 6.34 7.76
N SER A 89 4.47 7.52 7.37
CA SER A 89 4.02 8.18 6.15
C SER A 89 4.28 7.30 4.90
N SER A 90 5.45 6.65 4.84
CA SER A 90 5.80 5.75 3.74
C SER A 90 4.95 4.48 3.71
N ALA A 91 4.54 3.97 4.87
CA ALA A 91 3.62 2.83 4.94
C ALA A 91 2.22 3.22 4.46
N LEU A 92 1.72 4.38 4.88
CA LEU A 92 0.38 4.86 4.52
C LEU A 92 0.22 5.15 3.02
N ASP A 93 1.26 5.65 2.36
CA ASP A 93 1.26 5.93 0.92
C ASP A 93 0.97 4.66 0.10
N LYS A 94 1.51 3.50 0.53
CA LYS A 94 1.27 2.19 -0.12
C LYS A 94 -0.20 1.79 -0.13
N PHE A 95 -0.95 2.20 0.89
CA PHE A 95 -2.35 1.82 1.09
C PHE A 95 -3.32 2.93 0.66
N SER A 96 -2.81 4.03 0.07
CA SER A 96 -3.61 5.23 -0.23
C SER A 96 -4.39 5.74 0.99
N ALA A 97 -3.80 5.58 2.19
CA ALA A 97 -4.41 5.95 3.45
C ALA A 97 -3.94 7.34 3.89
N GLN A 98 -4.85 8.13 4.46
CA GLN A 98 -4.54 9.49 4.93
C GLN A 98 -4.91 9.65 6.40
N ILE A 99 -4.02 10.23 7.20
CA ILE A 99 -4.30 10.50 8.61
C ILE A 99 -5.35 11.62 8.69
N THR A 100 -6.52 11.32 9.24
CA THR A 100 -7.60 12.29 9.49
C THR A 100 -7.72 12.67 10.96
N GLY A 101 -7.09 11.91 11.86
CA GLY A 101 -7.08 12.22 13.28
C GLY A 101 -6.18 11.29 14.09
N GLN A 102 -6.20 11.50 15.41
CA GLN A 102 -5.45 10.70 16.37
C GLN A 102 -6.23 10.60 17.68
N ILE A 103 -6.10 9.46 18.35
CA ILE A 103 -6.51 9.21 19.73
C ILE A 103 -5.23 9.18 20.58
N PRO A 104 -4.74 10.33 21.07
CA PRO A 104 -3.40 10.46 21.64
C PRO A 104 -3.18 9.61 22.90
N ALA A 105 -4.24 9.40 23.70
CA ALA A 105 -4.16 8.56 24.90
C ALA A 105 -3.82 7.09 24.59
N LEU A 106 -4.10 6.62 23.36
CA LEU A 106 -3.86 5.25 22.92
C LEU A 106 -2.72 5.14 21.90
N GLY A 107 -2.22 6.27 21.39
CA GLY A 107 -1.27 6.30 20.27
C GLY A 107 -1.87 5.77 18.96
N VAL A 108 -3.20 5.79 18.83
CA VAL A 108 -3.92 5.29 17.65
C VAL A 108 -4.14 6.44 16.67
N LEU A 109 -3.88 6.21 15.39
CA LEU A 109 -4.18 7.10 14.28
C LEU A 109 -5.51 6.70 13.65
N ARG A 110 -6.28 7.70 13.26
CA ARG A 110 -7.49 7.52 12.45
C ARG A 110 -7.12 7.81 11.01
N LEU A 111 -7.34 6.83 10.14
CA LEU A 111 -6.99 6.88 8.73
C LEU A 111 -8.26 6.90 7.89
N SER A 112 -8.31 7.75 6.87
CA SER A 112 -9.25 7.64 5.78
C SER A 112 -8.70 6.73 4.69
N VAL A 113 -9.54 5.83 4.20
CA VAL A 113 -9.28 4.86 3.14
C VAL A 113 -10.45 4.85 2.14
N PRO A 114 -10.28 4.25 0.95
CA PRO A 114 -11.39 4.08 0.03
C PRO A 114 -12.54 3.27 0.64
N GLU A 115 -13.77 3.74 0.44
CA GLU A 115 -14.98 3.08 0.93
C GLU A 115 -15.12 1.65 0.39
N GLY A 116 -15.54 0.72 1.25
CA GLY A 116 -15.69 -0.69 0.92
C GLY A 116 -14.38 -1.48 0.90
N ARG A 117 -13.26 -0.86 1.30
CA ARG A 117 -11.93 -1.49 1.41
C ARG A 117 -11.44 -1.57 2.85
N GLU A 118 -12.24 -1.14 3.83
CA GLU A 118 -11.87 -1.00 5.24
C GLU A 118 -11.43 -2.33 5.83
N ILE A 119 -12.23 -3.38 5.64
CA ILE A 119 -11.93 -4.73 6.11
C ILE A 119 -10.62 -5.23 5.47
N GLU A 120 -10.54 -5.23 4.14
CA GLU A 120 -9.38 -5.75 3.41
C GLU A 120 -8.08 -5.00 3.76
N LEU A 121 -8.14 -3.67 3.90
CA LEU A 121 -6.99 -2.85 4.23
C LEU A 121 -6.62 -2.97 5.71
N SER A 122 -7.59 -3.11 6.61
CA SER A 122 -7.32 -3.36 8.04
C SER A 122 -6.60 -4.70 8.24
N GLU A 123 -7.00 -5.75 7.52
CA GLU A 123 -6.33 -7.04 7.55
C GLU A 123 -4.91 -6.96 6.98
N GLN A 124 -4.71 -6.27 5.87
CA GLN A 124 -3.38 -6.05 5.29
C GLN A 124 -2.46 -5.25 6.21
N LEU A 125 -2.99 -4.17 6.81
CA LEU A 125 -2.26 -3.35 7.78
C LEU A 125 -1.91 -4.18 9.03
N SER A 126 -2.82 -5.02 9.51
CA SER A 126 -2.56 -5.90 10.65
C SER A 126 -1.46 -6.95 10.38
N GLN A 127 -1.16 -7.24 9.11
CA GLN A 127 -0.05 -8.12 8.73
C GLN A 127 1.28 -7.39 8.56
N ASP A 128 1.29 -6.04 8.55
CA ASP A 128 2.51 -5.27 8.42
C ASP A 128 3.32 -5.30 9.73
N PRO A 129 4.63 -5.61 9.67
CA PRO A 129 5.45 -5.75 10.88
C PRO A 129 5.64 -4.44 11.66
N ALA A 130 5.39 -3.27 11.05
CA ALA A 130 5.44 -1.97 11.70
C ALA A 130 4.14 -1.64 12.46
N VAL A 131 3.05 -2.35 12.16
CA VAL A 131 1.74 -2.17 12.78
C VAL A 131 1.64 -3.06 14.02
N GLU A 132 1.14 -2.48 15.11
CA GLU A 132 0.78 -3.21 16.33
C GLU A 132 -0.68 -3.66 16.29
N TYR A 133 -1.54 -2.85 15.70
CA TYR A 133 -2.98 -3.07 15.66
C TYR A 133 -3.64 -2.28 14.51
N ALA A 134 -4.61 -2.87 13.82
CA ALA A 134 -5.40 -2.21 12.79
C ALA A 134 -6.82 -2.80 12.74
N GLU A 135 -7.85 -1.95 12.87
CA GLU A 135 -9.27 -2.34 12.78
C GLU A 135 -10.11 -1.23 12.15
N PRO A 136 -11.28 -1.55 11.57
CA PRO A 136 -12.29 -0.55 11.19
C PRO A 136 -12.75 0.28 12.40
N ASP A 137 -13.23 1.50 12.14
CA ASP A 137 -13.76 2.38 13.21
C ASP A 137 -15.20 2.01 13.59
N TYR A 138 -15.37 1.12 14.57
CA TYR A 138 -16.70 0.62 14.98
C TYR A 138 -17.56 1.67 15.68
N VAL A 139 -18.85 1.69 15.33
CA VAL A 139 -19.89 2.55 15.91
C VAL A 139 -20.58 1.81 17.06
N VAL A 140 -20.52 2.39 18.26
CA VAL A 140 -21.18 1.85 19.46
C VAL A 140 -22.42 2.67 19.78
N HIS A 141 -23.58 2.02 19.89
CA HIS A 141 -24.82 2.66 20.32
C HIS A 141 -25.05 2.47 21.84
N ALA A 142 -25.30 3.57 22.55
CA ALA A 142 -25.78 3.53 23.93
C ALA A 142 -27.30 3.29 23.95
N PHE A 143 -27.79 2.48 24.89
CA PHE A 143 -29.20 2.14 25.09
C PHE A 143 -29.80 2.79 26.34
#